data_AF-A0A420CPQ9-F1
#
_entry.id   AF-A0A420CPQ9-F1
#
_cell.length_a   1.000
_cell.length_b   1.000
_cell.length_c   1.000
_cell.angle_alpha   90.00
_cell.angle_beta   90.00
_cell.angle_gamma   90.00
#
_symmetry.space_group_name_H-M   'P 1'
#
loop_
_entity.id
_entity.type
_entity.pdbx_description
1 polymer ?
#
loop_
_entity_poly.entity_id
_entity_poly.type
_entity_poly.pdbx_seq_one_letter_code
_entity_poly.pdbx_strand_id
1 'polypeptide(L)'
;MLLGIFDYILLIVILIFNIGVWKYKIIKKGNKILYLSIFLLFGFIIPFFSIDFEIKNLTKNIKEIDSFTFLYTYFRFPTWWLFGISEIFFLKYQIKTVKNIDG
;
A
#
# COMPACT_ATOMS: atom_id res chain seq x y z
N MET A 1 7.54 0.57 15.83
CA MET A 1 8.23 0.26 14.56
C MET A 1 7.48 0.92 13.42
N LEU A 2 8.17 1.41 12.38
CA LEU A 2 7.52 2.07 11.23
C LEU A 2 6.59 1.13 10.46
N LEU A 3 6.97 -0.15 10.34
CA LEU A 3 6.16 -1.22 9.75
C LEU A 3 6.00 -2.36 10.76
N GLY A 4 4.80 -2.90 10.87
CA GLY A 4 4.47 -4.07 11.69
C GLY A 4 4.24 -5.31 10.83
N ILE A 5 3.99 -6.45 11.49
CA ILE A 5 3.72 -7.74 10.84
C ILE A 5 2.56 -7.63 9.84
N PHE A 6 1.50 -6.91 10.20
CA PHE A 6 0.36 -6.69 9.32
C PHE A 6 0.75 -5.96 8.03
N ASP A 7 1.65 -4.97 8.11
CA ASP A 7 2.13 -4.26 6.92
C ASP A 7 2.92 -5.17 5.99
N TYR A 8 3.80 -6.02 6.55
CA TYR A 8 4.55 -7.00 5.76
C TYR A 8 3.63 -7.99 5.05
N ILE A 9 2.57 -8.46 5.72
CA ILE A 9 1.57 -9.33 5.10
C ILE A 9 0.88 -8.61 3.94
N LEU A 10 0.45 -7.36 4.15
CA LEU A 10 -0.18 -6.56 3.10
C LEU A 10 0.76 -6.32 1.91
N LEU A 11 2.03 -6.03 2.14
CA LEU A 11 3.03 -5.87 1.09
C LEU A 11 3.20 -7.14 0.26
N ILE A 12 3.22 -8.31 0.89
CA ILE A 12 3.28 -9.61 0.18
C ILE A 12 2.04 -9.78 -0.70
N VAL A 13 0.85 -9.48 -0.19
CA VAL A 13 -0.41 -9.58 -0.94
C VAL A 13 -0.38 -8.63 -2.15
N ILE A 14 0.07 -7.39 -1.96
CA ILE A 14 0.21 -6.40 -3.03
C ILE A 14 1.21 -6.88 -4.10
N LEU A 15 2.36 -7.43 -3.69
CA LEU A 15 3.35 -7.97 -4.63
C LEU A 15 2.77 -9.12 -5.48
N ILE A 16 2.06 -10.05 -4.87
CA ILE A 16 1.40 -11.15 -5.59
C ILE A 16 0.37 -10.60 -6.59
N PHE A 17 -0.44 -9.64 -6.16
CA PHE A 17 -1.41 -8.98 -7.02
C PHE A 17 -0.73 -8.29 -8.21
N ASN A 18 0.35 -7.55 -7.98
CA ASN A 18 1.11 -6.85 -9.01
C ASN A 18 1.73 -7.82 -10.03
N ILE A 19 2.27 -8.95 -9.57
CA ILE A 19 2.78 -10.01 -10.45
C ILE A 19 1.66 -10.56 -11.34
N GLY A 20 0.47 -10.80 -10.77
CA GLY A 20 -0.70 -11.24 -11.53
C GLY A 20 -1.12 -10.23 -12.60
N VAL A 21 -1.25 -8.95 -12.21
CA VAL A 21 -1.59 -7.85 -13.12
C VAL A 21 -0.59 -7.76 -14.28
N TRP A 22 0.71 -7.88 -13.98
CA TRP A 22 1.77 -7.83 -14.98
C TRP A 22 1.74 -9.04 -15.92
N LYS A 23 1.71 -10.26 -15.37
CA LYS A 23 1.75 -11.51 -16.14
C LYS A 23 0.57 -11.64 -17.11
N TYR A 24 -0.62 -11.26 -16.68
CA TYR A 24 -1.84 -11.37 -17.48
C TYR A 24 -2.17 -10.10 -18.28
N LYS A 25 -1.32 -9.05 -18.22
CA LYS A 25 -1.53 -7.74 -18.88
C LYS A 25 -2.97 -7.23 -18.71
N ILE A 26 -3.53 -7.37 -17.52
CA ILE A 26 -4.96 -7.11 -17.22
C ILE A 26 -5.30 -5.65 -17.51
N ILE A 27 -4.36 -4.74 -17.24
CA ILE A 27 -4.53 -3.30 -17.41
C ILE A 27 -3.91 -2.87 -18.74
N LYS A 28 -4.75 -2.77 -19.77
CA LYS A 28 -4.33 -2.32 -21.11
C LYS A 28 -4.43 -0.80 -21.33
N LYS A 29 -5.19 -0.09 -20.49
CA LYS A 29 -5.41 1.36 -20.60
C LYS A 29 -5.47 2.00 -19.22
N GLY A 30 -4.93 3.21 -19.11
CA GLY A 30 -5.02 4.02 -17.90
C GLY A 30 -6.47 4.36 -17.59
N ASN A 31 -7.07 3.65 -16.63
CA ASN A 31 -8.41 3.92 -16.16
C ASN A 31 -8.34 4.86 -14.94
N LYS A 32 -9.03 6.01 -15.00
CA LYS A 32 -9.09 6.95 -13.87
C LYS A 32 -9.61 6.27 -12.60
N ILE A 33 -10.50 5.29 -12.74
CA ILE A 33 -11.05 4.50 -11.64
C ILE A 33 -9.93 3.73 -10.92
N LEU A 34 -8.98 3.14 -11.65
CA LEU A 34 -7.87 2.40 -11.04
C LEU A 34 -6.97 3.33 -10.20
N TYR A 35 -6.65 4.51 -10.71
CA TYR A 35 -5.87 5.50 -9.95
C TYR A 35 -6.60 5.98 -8.71
N LEU A 36 -7.92 6.18 -8.80
CA LEU A 36 -8.75 6.54 -7.65
C LEU A 36 -8.78 5.40 -6.61
N SER A 37 -8.90 4.15 -7.05
CA SER A 37 -8.86 2.99 -6.16
C SER A 37 -7.52 2.89 -5.42
N ILE A 38 -6.39 3.10 -6.10
CA ILE A 38 -5.06 3.10 -5.48
C ILE A 38 -4.95 4.23 -4.46
N PHE A 39 -5.40 5.43 -4.81
CA PHE A 39 -5.41 6.56 -3.90
C PHE A 39 -6.24 6.28 -2.63
N LEU A 40 -7.43 5.70 -2.77
CA LEU A 40 -8.27 5.35 -1.61
C LEU A 40 -7.63 4.24 -0.76
N LEU A 41 -7.08 3.21 -1.40
CA LEU A 41 -6.45 2.08 -0.74
C LEU A 41 -5.22 2.51 0.06
N PHE A 42 -4.24 3.10 -0.60
CA PHE A 42 -2.97 3.49 0.02
C PHE A 42 -3.07 4.80 0.81
N GLY A 43 -4.02 5.68 0.47
CA GLY A 43 -4.22 6.95 1.14
C GLY A 43 -4.93 6.82 2.48
N PHE A 44 -5.92 5.92 2.56
CA PHE A 44 -6.83 5.84 3.71
C PHE A 44 -7.00 4.42 4.23
N ILE A 45 -7.46 3.49 3.40
CA ILE A 45 -7.94 2.17 3.87
C ILE A 45 -6.81 1.39 4.56
N ILE A 46 -5.72 1.15 3.83
CA ILE A 46 -4.57 0.37 4.31
C ILE A 46 -3.93 1.02 5.55
N PRO A 47 -3.53 2.30 5.54
CA PRO A 47 -2.93 2.91 6.73
C PRO A 47 -3.87 2.95 7.93
N PHE A 48 -5.19 3.13 7.72
CA PHE A 48 -6.18 3.09 8.81
C PHE A 48 -6.22 1.71 9.48
N PHE A 49 -6.37 0.64 8.71
CA PHE A 49 -6.37 -0.72 9.25
C PHE A 49 -5.03 -1.09 9.89
N SER A 50 -3.93 -0.62 9.32
CA SER A 50 -2.60 -0.87 9.87
C SER A 50 -2.40 -0.24 11.24
N ILE A 51 -2.85 1.01 11.42
CA ILE A 51 -2.81 1.69 12.71
C ILE A 51 -3.70 0.99 13.73
N ASP A 52 -4.94 0.67 13.37
CA ASP A 52 -5.88 -0.01 14.27
C ASP A 52 -5.32 -1.36 14.76
N PHE A 53 -4.73 -2.14 13.84
CA PHE A 53 -4.10 -3.41 14.18
C PHE A 53 -2.92 -3.23 15.14
N GLU A 54 -2.04 -2.25 14.89
CA GLU A 54 -0.88 -2.01 15.74
C GLU A 54 -1.28 -1.52 17.12
N ILE A 55 -2.23 -0.59 17.23
CA ILE A 55 -2.72 -0.09 18.52
C ILE A 55 -3.31 -1.24 19.34
N LYS A 56 -4.11 -2.12 18.72
CA LYS A 56 -4.65 -3.32 19.39
C LYS A 56 -3.55 -4.27 19.84
N ASN A 57 -2.51 -4.45 19.03
CA ASN A 57 -1.38 -5.30 19.37
C ASN A 57 -0.54 -4.73 20.52
N LEU A 58 -0.32 -3.41 20.53
CA LEU A 58 0.43 -2.71 21.58
C LEU A 58 -0.33 -2.73 22.91
N THR A 59 -1.63 -2.42 22.90
CA THR A 59 -2.45 -2.38 24.12
C THR A 59 -2.65 -3.76 24.75
N LYS A 60 -2.58 -4.84 23.97
CA LYS A 60 -2.69 -6.20 24.47
C LYS A 60 -1.40 -6.72 25.14
N ASN A 61 -0.24 -6.29 24.65
CA ASN A 61 1.05 -6.88 25.03
C ASN A 61 1.89 -5.99 25.95
N ILE A 62 1.60 -4.69 26.04
CA ILE A 62 2.45 -3.72 26.76
C ILE A 62 1.60 -2.88 27.70
N LYS A 63 2.03 -2.80 28.98
CA LYS A 63 1.31 -2.09 30.05
C LYS A 63 1.52 -0.57 30.02
N GLU A 64 2.65 -0.12 29.48
CA GLU A 64 3.01 1.30 29.34
C GLU A 64 3.46 1.57 27.90
N ILE A 65 2.68 2.37 27.16
CA ILE A 65 2.97 2.73 25.78
C ILE A 65 3.53 4.15 25.78
N ASP A 66 4.78 4.30 25.33
CA ASP A 66 5.42 5.61 25.17
C ASP A 66 4.76 6.43 24.03
N SER A 67 4.71 7.74 24.19
CA SER A 67 4.14 8.70 23.23
C SER A 67 4.80 8.61 21.86
N PHE A 68 6.11 8.33 21.81
CA PHE A 68 6.81 8.10 20.55
C PHE A 68 6.29 6.89 19.79
N THR A 69 5.83 5.84 20.49
CA THR A 69 5.27 4.65 19.85
C THR A 69 3.99 5.00 19.09
N PHE A 70 3.11 5.81 19.69
CA PHE A 70 1.93 6.32 18.99
C PHE A 70 2.29 7.16 17.77
N LEU A 71 3.27 8.06 17.91
CA LEU A 71 3.75 8.87 16.79
C LEU A 71 4.23 8.00 15.61
N TYR A 72 5.04 6.96 15.89
CA TYR A 72 5.50 6.03 14.86
C TYR A 72 4.36 5.23 14.22
N THR A 73 3.33 4.90 14.99
CA THR A 73 2.12 4.26 14.46
C THR A 73 1.40 5.20 13.50
N TYR A 74 1.24 6.49 13.81
CA TYR A 74 0.66 7.46 12.87
C TYR A 74 1.51 7.71 11.62
N PHE A 75 2.84 7.58 11.70
CA PHE A 75 3.71 7.67 10.53
C PHE A 75 3.51 6.55 9.49
N ARG A 76 2.65 5.55 9.78
CA ARG A 76 2.20 4.58 8.77
C ARG A 76 1.44 5.21 7.62
N PHE A 77 0.73 6.33 7.83
CA PHE A 77 0.09 7.07 6.73
C PHE A 77 1.10 7.53 5.67
N PRO A 78 2.09 8.38 6.01
CA PRO A 78 3.15 8.75 5.08
C PRO A 78 3.87 7.55 4.46
N THR A 79 4.11 6.50 5.24
CA THR A 79 4.78 5.29 4.77
C THR A 79 3.97 4.61 3.65
N TRP A 80 2.66 4.43 3.86
CA TRP A 80 1.78 3.85 2.85
C TRP A 80 1.55 4.77 1.64
N TRP A 81 1.61 6.08 1.81
CA TRP A 81 1.59 7.02 0.69
C TRP A 81 2.80 6.84 -0.24
N LEU A 82 4.00 6.61 0.32
CA LEU A 82 5.19 6.33 -0.49
C LEU A 82 5.02 5.05 -1.33
N PHE A 83 4.44 4.00 -0.76
CA PHE A 83 4.12 2.79 -1.51
C PHE A 83 3.07 3.05 -2.59
N GLY A 84 1.99 3.77 -2.27
CA GLY A 84 0.95 4.12 -3.25
C GLY A 84 1.49 4.96 -4.41
N ILE A 85 2.38 5.92 -4.15
CA ILE A 85 3.04 6.71 -5.18
C ILE A 85 3.90 5.82 -6.07
N SER A 86 4.69 4.92 -5.47
CA SER A 86 5.51 3.95 -6.19
C SER A 86 4.67 3.06 -7.09
N GLU A 87 3.51 2.62 -6.61
CA GLU A 87 2.57 1.79 -7.36
C GLU A 87 1.97 2.53 -8.57
N ILE A 88 1.62 3.81 -8.40
CA ILE A 88 1.15 4.67 -9.49
C ILE A 88 2.22 4.79 -10.58
N PHE A 89 3.48 4.99 -10.20
CA PHE A 89 4.59 5.07 -11.15
C PHE A 89 4.82 3.75 -11.87
N PHE A 90 4.80 2.62 -11.15
CA PHE A 90 4.94 1.29 -11.72
C PHE A 90 3.84 1.01 -12.76
N LEU A 91 2.58 1.29 -12.43
CA LEU A 91 1.46 1.09 -13.35
C LEU A 91 1.55 2.00 -14.59
N LYS A 92 1.93 3.28 -14.41
CA LYS A 92 2.17 4.18 -15.55
C LYS A 92 3.25 3.65 -16.49
N TYR A 93 4.34 3.13 -15.93
CA TYR A 93 5.41 2.52 -16.72
C TYR A 93 4.91 1.30 -17.51
N GLN A 94 4.18 0.40 -16.86
CA GLN A 94 3.61 -0.79 -17.50
C GLN A 94 2.65 -0.45 -18.64
N ILE A 95 1.72 0.49 -18.43
CA ILE A 95 0.76 0.92 -19.45
C ILE A 95 1.49 1.53 -20.66
N LYS A 96 2.54 2.33 -20.44
CA LYS A 96 3.34 2.91 -21.52
C LYS A 96 4.05 1.81 -22.33
N THR A 97 4.62 0.81 -21.66
CA THR A 97 5.30 -0.32 -22.30
C THR A 97 4.33 -1.16 -23.14
N VAL A 98 3.12 -1.45 -22.64
CA VAL A 98 2.11 -2.19 -23.42
C VAL A 98 1.68 -1.39 -24.66
N LYS A 99 1.47 -0.08 -24.53
CA LYS A 99 1.09 0.77 -25.68
C LYS A 99 2.14 0.79 -26.80
N ASN A 100 3.43 0.67 -26.47
CA ASN A 100 4.52 0.62 -27.44
C ASN A 100 4.64 -0.72 -28.18
N ILE A 101 4.02 -1.79 -27.67
CA ILE A 101 4.05 -3.12 -28.31
C ILE A 101 2.90 -3.27 -29.31
N ASP A 102 1.77 -2.61 -29.06
CA ASP A 102 0.53 -2.74 -29.84
C ASP A 102 0.34 -1.65 -30.92
N GLY A 103 1.29 -0.73 -31.08
CA GLY A 103 1.25 0.39 -32.06
C GLY A 103 2.41 0.34 -33.03
#